data_AF-A0A954ZVZ3-F1
#
_entry.id   AF-A0A954ZVZ3-F1
#
_cell.length_a   1.000
_cell.length_b   1.000
_cell.length_c   1.000
_cell.angle_alpha   90.00
_cell.angle_beta   90.00
_cell.angle_gamma   90.00
#
_symmetry.space_group_name_H-M   'P 1'
#
loop_
_entity.id
_entity.type
_entity.pdbx_description
1 polymer ?
#
loop_
_entity_poly.entity_id
_entity_poly.type
_entity_poly.pdbx_seq_one_letter_code
_entity_poly.pdbx_strand_id
1 'polypeptide(L)' 'MSVLWIVIPLAFVFAGLAIAAFMWTVRTGQMDDLDTPASRILFEDDDTKAAKRTSAEKK' A
#
# COMPACT_ATOMS: atom_id res chain seq x y z
N MET A 1 11.90 -25.58 -34.41
CA MET A 1 11.46 -24.20 -34.12
C MET A 1 12.03 -23.77 -32.78
N SER A 2 12.70 -22.62 -32.71
CA SER A 2 13.39 -22.18 -31.49
C SER A 2 12.43 -21.55 -30.50
N VAL A 3 12.52 -21.94 -29.22
CA VAL A 3 11.74 -21.39 -28.09
C VAL A 3 11.94 -19.87 -27.91
N LEU A 4 13.05 -19.34 -28.43
CA LEU A 4 13.39 -17.90 -28.38
C LEU A 4 12.28 -17.03 -28.99
N TRP A 5 11.59 -17.51 -30.01
CA TRP A 5 10.49 -16.77 -30.66
C TRP A 5 9.27 -16.56 -29.77
N ILE A 6 9.12 -17.36 -28.71
CA ILE A 6 8.03 -17.22 -27.73
C ILE A 6 8.51 -16.41 -26.53
N VAL A 7 9.73 -16.70 -26.05
CA VAL A 7 10.26 -16.10 -24.82
C VAL A 7 10.56 -14.61 -24.99
N ILE A 8 11.12 -14.19 -26.12
CA ILE A 8 11.45 -12.79 -26.38
C ILE A 8 10.21 -11.88 -26.33
N PRO A 9 9.14 -12.12 -27.11
CA PRO A 9 7.95 -11.27 -27.06
C PRO A 9 7.25 -11.36 -25.70
N LEU A 10 7.23 -12.52 -25.06
CA LEU A 10 6.66 -12.69 -23.74
C LEU A 10 7.40 -11.84 -22.68
N ALA A 11 8.73 -11.77 -22.76
CA ALA A 11 9.52 -10.90 -21.89
C ALA A 11 9.20 -9.42 -22.09
N PHE A 12 9.01 -8.98 -23.35
CA PHE A 12 8.58 -7.60 -23.63
C PHE A 12 7.19 -7.29 -23.07
N VAL A 13 6.25 -8.25 -23.13
CA VAL A 13 4.92 -8.10 -22.51
C VAL A 13 5.06 -7.93 -21.00
N PHE A 14 5.82 -8.79 -20.32
CA PHE A 14 6.03 -8.68 -18.87
C PHE A 14 6.72 -7.37 -18.48
N ALA A 15 7.74 -6.94 -19.24
CA ALA A 15 8.41 -5.66 -19.01
C ALA A 15 7.43 -4.47 -19.17
N GLY A 16 6.60 -4.48 -20.22
CA GLY A 16 5.57 -3.47 -20.44
C GLY A 16 4.54 -3.43 -19.32
N LEU A 17 4.07 -4.59 -18.85
CA LEU A 17 3.14 -4.70 -17.72
C LEU A 17 3.75 -4.17 -16.43
N ALA A 18 5.02 -4.47 -16.16
CA ALA A 18 5.73 -3.97 -14.98
C ALA A 18 5.83 -2.44 -15.00
N ILE A 19 6.19 -1.85 -16.15
CA ILE A 19 6.24 -0.39 -16.31
C ILE A 19 4.86 0.23 -16.13
N ALA A 20 3.82 -0.35 -16.76
CA ALA A 20 2.45 0.15 -16.64
C ALA A 20 1.94 0.11 -15.19
N ALA A 21 2.18 -1.00 -14.48
CA ALA A 21 1.82 -1.14 -13.07
C ALA A 21 2.56 -0.15 -12.17
N PHE A 22 3.86 0.06 -12.43
CA PHE A 22 4.65 1.06 -11.72
C PHE A 22 4.10 2.48 -11.93
N MET A 23 3.83 2.85 -13.18
CA MET A 23 3.29 4.17 -13.53
C MET A 23 1.89 4.39 -12.94
N TRP A 24 1.06 3.35 -12.88
CA TRP A 24 -0.23 3.37 -12.20
C TRP A 24 -0.05 3.65 -10.70
N THR A 25 0.85 2.92 -10.03
CA THR A 25 1.15 3.07 -8.59
C THR A 25 1.60 4.50 -8.25
N VAL A 26 2.53 5.05 -9.05
CA VAL A 26 3.00 6.44 -8.93
C VAL A 26 1.84 7.42 -9.07
N ARG A 27 1.00 7.26 -10.09
CA ARG A 27 -0.12 8.17 -10.34
C ARG A 27 -1.21 8.08 -9.28
N THR A 28 -1.38 6.92 -8.65
CA THR A 28 -2.35 6.71 -7.57
C THR A 28 -1.89 7.22 -6.21
N GLY A 29 -0.64 7.71 -6.08
CA GLY A 29 -0.11 8.21 -4.81
C GLY A 29 0.10 7.11 -3.76
N GLN A 30 0.11 5.83 -4.15
CA GLN A 30 0.31 4.69 -3.23
C GLN A 30 1.69 4.71 -2.55
N MET A 31 2.65 5.45 -3.09
CA MET A 31 3.98 5.63 -2.50
C MET A 31 4.05 6.77 -1.49
N ASP A 32 3.01 7.60 -1.38
CA ASP A 32 2.97 8.73 -0.46
C ASP A 32 2.51 8.32 0.95
N ASP A 33 1.89 7.15 1.08
CA ASP A 33 1.34 6.63 2.34
C ASP A 33 2.13 5.43 2.88
N LEU A 34 3.42 5.62 3.15
CA LEU A 34 4.27 4.61 3.80
C LEU A 34 4.35 4.77 5.34
N ASP A 35 3.99 5.95 5.87
CA ASP A 35 4.20 6.33 7.27
C ASP A 35 2.92 6.28 8.15
N THR A 36 1.74 6.45 7.56
CA THR A 36 0.46 6.52 8.29
C THR A 36 0.00 5.20 8.93
N PRO A 37 0.14 4.00 8.30
CA PRO A 37 -0.42 2.79 8.87
C PRO A 37 0.29 2.33 10.16
N ALA A 38 1.61 2.53 10.27
CA ALA A 38 2.38 2.12 11.45
C ALA A 38 2.22 3.09 12.64
N SER A 39 1.95 4.37 12.39
CA SER A 39 1.69 5.34 13.46
C SER A 39 0.28 5.17 14.06
N ARG A 40 -0.71 4.79 13.25
CA ARG A 40 -2.09 4.58 13.70
C ARG A 40 -2.21 3.49 14.77
N ILE A 41 -1.51 2.37 14.63
CA ILE A 41 -1.58 1.26 15.59
C ILE A 41 -0.91 1.60 16.95
N LEU A 42 0.07 2.51 16.96
CA LEU A 42 0.76 2.91 18.19
C LEU A 42 -0.08 3.88 19.03
N PHE A 43 -0.86 4.74 18.39
CA PHE A 43 -1.64 5.79 19.06
C PHE A 43 -3.12 5.40 19.29
N GLU A 44 -3.66 4.38 18.60
CA GLU A 44 -5.05 3.90 18.79
C GLU A 44 -5.35 3.41 20.23
N ASP A 45 -4.35 2.89 20.93
CA ASP A 45 -4.50 2.38 22.31
C ASP A 45 -4.69 3.50 23.36
N ASP A 46 -4.19 4.71 23.09
CA ASP A 46 -4.26 5.84 24.02
C ASP A 46 -5.58 6.63 23.87
N ASP A 47 -6.05 6.82 22.64
CA ASP A 47 -7.34 7.48 22.37
C ASP A 47 -8.52 6.68 22.93
N THR A 48 -8.45 5.34 22.84
CA THR A 48 -9.47 4.44 23.39
C THR A 48 -9.54 4.53 24.92
N LYS A 49 -8.41 4.77 25.59
CA LYS A 49 -8.36 4.95 27.06
C LYS A 49 -8.89 6.33 27.49
N ALA A 50 -8.63 7.39 26.72
CA ALA A 50 -9.12 8.73 27.00
C ALA A 50 -10.66 8.81 26.89
N ALA A 51 -11.25 8.18 25.87
CA ALA A 51 -12.70 8.09 25.69
C ALA A 51 -13.41 7.32 26.82
N LYS A 52 -12.74 6.30 27.38
CA LYS A 52 -13.27 5.52 28.51
C LYS A 52 -13.30 6.31 29.83
N ARG A 53 -12.30 7.17 30.08
CA ARG A 53 -12.24 7.96 31.33
C ARG A 53 -13.27 9.09 31.37
N THR A 54 -13.50 9.77 30.24
CA THR A 54 -14.49 10.86 30.14
C THR A 54 -15.93 10.38 30.30
N SER A 55 -16.24 9.13 29.93
CA SER A 55 -17.56 8.52 30.15
C SER A 55 -17.77 8.01 31.58
N ALA A 56 -16.69 7.73 32.32
CA ALA A 56 -16.77 7.28 33.72
C ALA A 56 -16.88 8.45 34.73
N GLU A 57 -16.30 9.60 34.43
CA GLU A 57 -16.37 10.82 35.26
C GLU A 57 -17.75 11.51 35.19
N LYS A 58 -18.52 11.27 34.11
CA LYS A 58 -19.83 11.91 33.89
C LYS A 58 -21.01 11.11 34.46
N LYS A 59 -20.77 10.05 35.24
CA LYS A 59 -21.79 9.15 35.78
C LYS A 59 -21.75 9.13 37.30
#